data_AF-A0A147HQR2-F1
#
_entry.id   AF-A0A147HQR2-F1
#
_cell.length_a   1.000
_cell.length_b   1.000
_cell.length_c   1.000
_cell.angle_alpha   90.00
_cell.angle_beta   90.00
_cell.angle_gamma   90.00
#
_symmetry.space_group_name_H-M   'P 1'
#
loop_
_entity.id
_entity.type
_entity.pdbx_description
1 polymer ?
#
loop_
_entity_poly.entity_id
_entity_poly.type
_entity_poly.pdbx_seq_one_letter_code
_entity_poly.pdbx_strand_id
1 'polypeptide(L)'
;TAWPSLAIYRPLWAVNAKIGAQFKLIDGSMPSAGIVVRVTSPNDYYLIRASAFEQRLSFLHVVDGTSEEIANVDADITLNHWQSLEVVVDGNSFKISLDGKWVLTAFDHSKPTNGQFGIWAERDDVTRFNQIEI
;
A
#
# COMPACT_ATOMS: atom_id res chain seq x y z
N THR A 1 37.19 -12.92 10.79
CA THR A 1 35.94 -13.56 10.35
C THR A 1 34.82 -12.57 10.53
N ALA A 2 34.22 -12.09 9.45
CA ALA A 2 33.04 -11.22 9.53
C ALA A 2 31.85 -12.09 9.93
N TRP A 3 31.13 -11.71 10.98
CA TRP A 3 29.91 -12.39 11.38
C TRP A 3 28.86 -12.16 10.28
N PRO A 4 28.08 -13.18 9.90
CA PRO A 4 26.92 -12.94 9.07
C PRO A 4 25.99 -11.98 9.82
N SER A 5 25.73 -10.81 9.24
CA SER A 5 24.70 -9.91 9.72
C SER A 5 23.35 -10.46 9.29
N LEU A 6 22.66 -11.11 10.22
CA LEU A 6 21.28 -11.55 10.05
C LEU A 6 20.35 -10.39 10.35
N ALA A 7 19.66 -9.87 9.33
CA ALA A 7 18.55 -8.94 9.52
C ALA A 7 17.27 -9.76 9.71
N ILE A 8 16.74 -9.78 10.93
CA ILE A 8 15.39 -10.30 11.21
C ILE A 8 14.45 -9.10 11.20
N TYR A 9 13.64 -8.97 10.14
CA TYR A 9 12.61 -7.94 10.08
C TYR A 9 11.54 -8.21 11.16
N ARG A 10 11.31 -7.23 12.04
CA ARG A 10 10.16 -7.23 12.95
C ARG A 10 9.12 -6.26 12.39
N PRO A 11 7.84 -6.63 12.35
CA PRO A 11 6.80 -5.71 11.90
C PRO A 11 6.82 -4.44 12.73
N LEU A 12 6.96 -3.29 12.07
CA LEU A 12 6.80 -1.99 12.73
C LEU A 12 5.34 -1.83 13.16
N TRP A 13 5.11 -1.54 14.44
CA TRP A 13 3.80 -1.12 14.95
C TRP A 13 3.85 0.37 15.26
N ALA A 14 3.15 1.16 14.45
CA ALA A 14 3.16 2.61 14.56
C ALA A 14 1.81 3.21 14.14
N VAL A 15 1.54 4.42 14.64
CA VAL A 15 0.42 5.26 14.17
C VAL A 15 0.85 6.01 12.92
N ASN A 16 2.10 6.47 12.91
CA ASN A 16 2.71 7.28 11.88
C ASN A 16 3.93 6.54 11.32
N ALA A 17 3.98 6.42 10.00
CA ALA A 17 5.14 5.90 9.31
C ALA A 17 5.08 6.35 7.85
N LYS A 18 6.22 6.25 7.18
CA LYS A 18 6.30 6.30 5.72
C LYS A 18 6.55 4.88 5.25
N ILE A 19 5.87 4.46 4.20
CA ILE A 19 6.16 3.21 3.51
C ILE A 19 6.23 3.46 2.01
N GLY A 20 7.22 2.86 1.36
CA GLY A 20 7.38 2.88 -0.08
C GLY A 20 7.63 1.47 -0.61
N ALA A 21 7.15 1.21 -1.83
CA ALA A 21 7.50 0.01 -2.57
C ALA A 21 7.45 0.28 -4.08
N GLN A 22 8.32 -0.39 -4.82
CA GLN A 22 8.13 -0.57 -6.25
C GLN A 22 7.27 -1.80 -6.51
N PHE A 23 6.36 -1.69 -7.47
CA PHE A 23 5.53 -2.78 -7.94
C PHE A 23 5.56 -2.87 -9.47
N LYS A 24 5.39 -4.09 -9.97
CA LYS A 24 5.24 -4.39 -11.39
C LYS A 24 4.15 -5.44 -11.56
N LEU A 25 3.03 -5.02 -12.12
CA LEU A 25 1.91 -5.88 -12.48
C LEU A 25 2.30 -6.70 -13.71
N ILE A 26 2.17 -8.02 -13.66
CA ILE A 26 2.62 -8.91 -14.75
C ILE A 26 1.43 -9.47 -15.52
N ASP A 27 0.51 -10.10 -14.81
CA ASP A 27 -0.64 -10.81 -15.38
C ASP A 27 -1.71 -10.96 -14.32
N GLY A 28 -2.96 -11.20 -14.73
CA GLY A 28 -4.08 -11.27 -13.80
C GLY A 28 -5.43 -10.87 -14.41
N SER A 29 -6.50 -11.17 -13.68
CA SER A 29 -7.86 -10.81 -14.10
C SER A 29 -8.22 -9.37 -13.75
N MET A 30 -7.67 -8.86 -12.64
CA MET A 30 -7.86 -7.48 -12.19
C MET A 30 -6.51 -6.89 -11.72
N PRO A 31 -5.47 -6.86 -12.58
CA PRO A 31 -4.09 -6.60 -12.20
C PRO A 31 -3.96 -5.40 -11.25
N SER A 32 -3.73 -5.70 -9.98
CA SER A 32 -3.66 -4.71 -8.92
C SER A 32 -2.64 -5.06 -7.85
N ALA A 33 -2.08 -4.02 -7.25
CA ALA A 33 -1.14 -4.12 -6.16
C ALA A 33 -1.29 -2.90 -5.24
N GLY A 34 -0.73 -2.98 -4.05
CA GLY A 34 -0.90 -1.88 -3.12
C GLY A 34 0.00 -1.91 -1.91
N ILE A 35 -0.17 -0.88 -1.11
CA ILE A 35 0.39 -0.73 0.22
C ILE A 35 -0.75 -0.83 1.23
N VAL A 36 -0.52 -1.59 2.30
CA VAL A 36 -1.41 -1.66 3.45
C VAL A 36 -0.79 -0.95 4.64
N VAL A 37 -1.62 -0.20 5.36
CA VAL A 37 -1.22 0.54 6.56
C VAL A 37 -2.21 0.28 7.68
N ARG A 38 -1.74 0.41 8.93
CA ARG A 38 -2.51 0.12 10.15
C ARG A 38 -3.16 -1.26 10.15
N VAL A 39 -2.45 -2.26 9.65
CA VAL A 39 -2.93 -3.65 9.69
C VAL A 39 -2.98 -4.11 11.15
N THR A 40 -4.18 -4.37 11.64
CA THR A 40 -4.42 -4.93 12.99
C THR A 40 -4.82 -6.39 12.90
N SER A 41 -5.44 -6.79 11.79
CA SER A 41 -5.78 -8.17 11.46
C SER A 41 -5.71 -8.38 9.93
N PRO A 42 -5.76 -9.63 9.42
CA PRO A 42 -5.89 -9.90 7.99
C PRO A 42 -7.17 -9.32 7.34
N ASN A 43 -8.12 -8.84 8.15
CA ASN A 43 -9.43 -8.32 7.74
C ASN A 43 -9.64 -6.84 8.12
N ASP A 44 -8.68 -6.24 8.83
CA ASP A 44 -8.79 -4.86 9.36
C ASP A 44 -7.51 -4.08 9.04
N TYR A 45 -7.59 -3.23 8.03
CA TYR A 45 -6.48 -2.44 7.51
C TYR A 45 -6.96 -1.36 6.55
N TYR A 46 -6.09 -0.40 6.23
CA TYR A 46 -6.30 0.47 5.09
C TYR A 46 -5.45 0.01 3.93
N LEU A 47 -5.98 0.14 2.72
CA LEU A 47 -5.34 -0.28 1.49
C LEU A 47 -5.28 0.88 0.51
N ILE A 48 -4.08 1.16 0.00
CA ILE A 48 -3.87 2.01 -1.16
C ILE A 48 -3.65 1.06 -2.34
N ARG A 49 -4.66 0.89 -3.18
CA ARG A 49 -4.68 -0.05 -4.32
C ARG A 49 -4.45 0.70 -5.63
N ALA A 50 -3.41 0.34 -6.35
CA ALA A 50 -3.17 0.72 -7.74
C ALA A 50 -3.74 -0.39 -8.64
N SER A 51 -4.66 -0.02 -9.54
CA SER A 51 -5.36 -0.97 -10.41
C SER A 51 -5.16 -0.60 -11.87
N ALA A 52 -4.52 -1.48 -12.64
CA ALA A 52 -4.42 -1.32 -14.10
C ALA A 52 -5.75 -1.62 -14.80
N PHE A 53 -6.61 -2.42 -14.19
CA PHE A 53 -7.93 -2.70 -14.73
C PHE A 53 -8.86 -1.48 -14.65
N GLU A 54 -8.84 -0.78 -13.51
CA GLU A 54 -9.69 0.39 -13.27
C GLU A 54 -9.03 1.72 -13.64
N GLN A 55 -7.72 1.72 -13.96
CA GLN A 55 -6.92 2.92 -14.28
C GLN A 55 -6.98 4.00 -13.18
N ARG A 56 -6.85 3.56 -11.93
CA ARG A 56 -6.95 4.45 -10.76
C ARG A 56 -6.16 3.96 -9.55
N LEU A 57 -5.94 4.89 -8.63
CA LEU A 57 -5.56 4.63 -7.26
C LEU A 57 -6.79 4.79 -6.36
N SER A 58 -7.08 3.79 -5.54
CA SER A 58 -8.14 3.82 -4.52
C SER A 58 -7.55 3.71 -3.12
N PHE A 59 -8.03 4.54 -2.21
CA PHE A 59 -7.79 4.44 -0.78
C PHE A 59 -9.02 3.83 -0.12
N LEU A 60 -8.85 2.63 0.44
CA LEU A 60 -9.90 1.78 0.97
C LEU A 60 -9.66 1.57 2.47
N HIS A 61 -10.73 1.50 3.25
CA HIS A 61 -10.72 0.97 4.61
C HIS A 61 -11.39 -0.40 4.59
N VAL A 62 -10.63 -1.43 4.93
CA VAL A 62 -11.13 -2.79 5.06
C VAL A 62 -11.46 -3.03 6.52
N VAL A 63 -12.72 -3.34 6.81
CA VAL A 63 -13.24 -3.64 8.15
C VAL A 63 -13.99 -4.95 8.07
N ASP A 64 -13.63 -5.91 8.93
CA ASP A 64 -14.19 -7.26 8.91
C ASP A 64 -14.14 -7.91 7.49
N GLY A 65 -13.10 -7.58 6.72
CA GLY A 65 -12.90 -8.09 5.36
C GLY A 65 -13.73 -7.40 4.27
N THR A 66 -14.55 -6.41 4.62
CA THR A 66 -15.32 -5.60 3.67
C THR A 66 -14.64 -4.28 3.42
N SER A 67 -14.44 -3.90 2.16
CA SER A 67 -13.80 -2.65 1.78
C SER A 67 -14.80 -1.52 1.58
N GLU A 68 -14.55 -0.37 2.21
CA GLU A 68 -15.19 0.91 1.94
C GLU A 68 -14.19 1.86 1.27
N GLU A 69 -14.57 2.53 0.19
CA GLU A 69 -13.70 3.50 -0.49
C GLU A 69 -13.79 4.86 0.19
N ILE A 70 -12.65 5.35 0.68
CA ILE A 70 -12.52 6.68 1.29
C ILE A 70 -12.26 7.74 0.22
N ALA A 71 -11.39 7.42 -0.74
CA ALA A 71 -11.01 8.31 -1.82
C ALA A 71 -10.50 7.52 -3.01
N ASN A 72 -10.55 8.12 -4.20
CA ASN A 72 -9.92 7.59 -5.40
C ASN A 72 -9.45 8.73 -6.30
N VAL A 73 -8.60 8.40 -7.26
CA VAL A 73 -8.21 9.31 -8.34
C VAL A 73 -7.70 8.51 -9.54
N ASP A 74 -8.03 8.97 -10.74
CA ASP A 74 -7.50 8.42 -11.97
C ASP A 74 -5.97 8.50 -11.98
N ALA A 75 -5.33 7.40 -12.39
CA ALA A 75 -3.89 7.28 -12.44
C ALA A 75 -3.47 6.33 -13.55
N ASP A 76 -2.37 6.64 -14.22
CA ASP A 76 -1.80 5.77 -15.25
C ASP A 76 -1.09 4.58 -14.59
N ILE A 77 -1.81 3.46 -14.48
CA ILE A 77 -1.32 2.21 -13.91
C ILE A 77 -1.07 1.22 -15.05
N THR A 78 0.18 0.81 -15.20
CA THR A 78 0.64 0.08 -16.39
C THR A 78 1.10 -1.34 -16.07
N LEU A 79 0.77 -2.27 -16.97
CA LEU A 79 1.29 -3.62 -16.93
C LEU A 79 2.75 -3.64 -17.41
N ASN A 80 3.53 -4.58 -16.89
CA ASN A 80 4.89 -4.85 -17.32
C ASN A 80 5.88 -3.68 -17.20
N HIS A 81 5.55 -2.66 -16.41
CA HIS A 81 6.43 -1.55 -16.03
C HIS A 81 6.57 -1.47 -14.51
N TRP A 82 7.75 -1.03 -14.06
CA TRP A 82 7.97 -0.73 -12.65
C TRP A 82 7.39 0.64 -12.36
N GLN A 83 6.53 0.72 -11.35
CA GLN A 83 6.05 1.96 -10.77
C GLN A 83 6.31 1.96 -9.27
N SER A 84 6.42 3.14 -8.68
CA SER A 84 6.67 3.31 -7.24
C SER A 84 5.46 3.91 -6.54
N LEU A 85 5.03 3.29 -5.45
CA LEU A 85 3.97 3.78 -4.58
C LEU A 85 4.58 4.15 -3.23
N GLU A 86 4.25 5.35 -2.74
CA GLU A 86 4.66 5.82 -1.42
C GLU A 86 3.44 6.35 -0.66
N VAL A 87 3.36 5.98 0.62
CA VAL A 87 2.34 6.43 1.55
C VAL A 87 3.00 7.01 2.79
N VAL A 88 2.69 8.26 3.11
CA VAL A 88 3.06 8.89 4.39
C VAL A 88 1.80 8.99 5.24
N VAL A 89 1.83 8.33 6.40
CA VAL A 89 0.77 8.36 7.41
C VAL A 89 1.21 9.27 8.55
N ASP A 90 0.43 10.32 8.80
CA ASP A 90 0.64 11.25 9.92
C ASP A 90 -0.69 11.57 10.59
N GLY A 91 -0.90 10.98 11.77
CA GLY A 91 -2.17 11.02 12.47
C GLY A 91 -3.28 10.53 11.54
N ASN A 92 -4.25 11.38 11.25
CA ASN A 92 -5.38 11.03 10.39
C ASN A 92 -5.18 11.37 8.91
N SER A 93 -3.99 11.84 8.52
CA SER A 93 -3.66 12.20 7.13
C SER A 93 -2.88 11.09 6.44
N PHE A 94 -3.27 10.79 5.20
CA PHE A 94 -2.64 9.82 4.33
C PHE A 94 -2.24 10.51 3.04
N LYS A 95 -0.95 10.78 2.86
CA LYS A 95 -0.41 11.38 1.64
C LYS A 95 0.13 10.29 0.73
N ILE A 96 -0.39 10.21 -0.48
CA ILE A 96 -0.09 9.15 -1.44
C ILE A 96 0.64 9.76 -2.64
N SER A 97 1.72 9.10 -3.05
CA SER A 97 2.50 9.48 -4.24
C SER A 97 2.73 8.26 -5.15
N LEU A 98 2.66 8.48 -6.46
CA LEU A 98 2.96 7.51 -7.51
C LEU A 98 4.10 8.05 -8.36
N ASP A 99 5.14 7.25 -8.59
CA ASP A 99 6.32 7.64 -9.38
C ASP A 99 6.95 8.95 -8.90
N GLY A 100 7.03 9.09 -7.57
CA GLY A 100 7.56 10.26 -6.87
C GLY A 100 6.69 11.53 -6.98
N LYS A 101 5.54 11.47 -7.65
CA LYS A 101 4.60 12.58 -7.78
C LYS A 101 3.47 12.40 -6.78
N TRP A 102 3.12 13.48 -6.10
CA TRP A 102 1.91 13.50 -5.28
C TRP A 102 0.68 13.21 -6.13
N VAL A 103 -0.19 12.36 -5.62
CA VAL A 103 -1.41 11.93 -6.30
C VAL A 103 -2.64 12.42 -5.53
N LEU A 104 -2.74 12.08 -4.24
CA LEU A 104 -3.83 12.54 -3.39
C LEU A 104 -3.42 12.61 -1.92
N THR A 105 -4.16 13.38 -1.14
CA THR A 105 -4.14 13.33 0.33
C THR A 105 -5.55 13.03 0.80
N ALA A 106 -5.70 11.97 1.58
CA ALA A 106 -6.97 11.60 2.20
C ALA A 106 -6.90 11.77 3.72
N PHE A 107 -8.06 11.90 4.34
CA PHE A 107 -8.21 11.96 5.78
C PHE A 107 -9.22 10.91 6.23
N ASP A 108 -8.93 10.21 7.32
CA ASP A 108 -9.90 9.39 8.02
C ASP A 108 -10.15 9.96 9.42
N HIS A 109 -11.41 10.22 9.76
CA HIS A 109 -11.78 10.89 11.01
C HIS A 109 -11.90 9.92 12.20
N SER A 110 -11.68 8.62 12.00
CA SER A 110 -11.57 7.66 13.08
C SER A 110 -10.39 7.98 14.02
N LYS A 111 -10.37 7.34 15.18
CA LYS A 111 -9.24 7.48 16.11
C LYS A 111 -8.01 6.77 15.52
N PRO A 112 -6.85 7.45 15.38
CA PRO A 112 -5.63 6.79 14.93
C PRO A 112 -5.31 5.58 15.79
N THR A 113 -5.08 4.44 15.13
CA THR A 113 -4.77 3.17 15.79
C THR A 113 -3.41 2.67 15.31
N ASN A 114 -2.62 2.12 16.23
CA ASN A 114 -1.35 1.48 15.90
C ASN A 114 -1.62 0.23 15.05
N GLY A 115 -0.81 0.00 14.02
CA GLY A 115 -0.84 -1.25 13.27
C GLY A 115 0.41 -1.47 12.44
N GLN A 116 0.43 -2.57 11.71
CA GLN A 116 1.52 -2.94 10.82
C GLN A 116 1.40 -2.23 9.47
N PHE A 117 2.52 -2.22 8.74
CA PHE A 117 2.66 -1.68 7.40
C PHE A 117 3.19 -2.78 6.49
N GLY A 118 2.76 -2.79 5.24
CA GLY A 118 3.18 -3.82 4.29
C GLY A 118 2.69 -3.59 2.87
N ILE A 119 2.84 -4.63 2.06
CA ILE A 119 2.40 -4.68 0.67
C ILE A 119 1.20 -5.62 0.53
N TRP A 120 0.40 -5.39 -0.50
CA TRP A 120 -0.77 -6.18 -0.83
C TRP A 120 -0.78 -6.49 -2.32
N ALA A 121 -1.20 -7.70 -2.67
CA ALA A 121 -1.37 -8.14 -4.04
C ALA A 121 -2.78 -8.69 -4.20
N GLU A 122 -3.40 -8.40 -5.33
CA GLU A 122 -4.69 -8.96 -5.67
C GLU A 122 -4.62 -10.49 -5.76
N ARG A 123 -5.68 -11.14 -5.32
CA ARG A 123 -5.74 -12.60 -5.37
C ARG A 123 -5.74 -13.04 -6.83
N ASP A 124 -5.02 -14.13 -7.10
CA ASP A 124 -4.94 -14.77 -8.43
C ASP A 124 -4.24 -13.94 -9.52
N ASP A 125 -3.65 -12.80 -9.16
CA ASP A 125 -2.80 -11.99 -10.03
C ASP A 125 -1.31 -12.24 -9.75
N VAL A 126 -0.46 -11.94 -10.74
CA VAL A 126 1.00 -12.00 -10.63
C VAL A 126 1.56 -10.59 -10.53
N THR A 127 2.09 -10.24 -9.36
CA THR A 127 2.80 -8.97 -9.11
C THR A 127 4.20 -9.22 -8.60
N ARG A 128 5.16 -8.40 -9.06
CA ARG A 128 6.51 -8.34 -8.49
C ARG A 128 6.66 -7.09 -7.64
N PHE A 129 7.32 -7.22 -6.49
CA PHE A 129 7.68 -6.11 -5.63
C PHE A 129 9.19 -5.96 -5.52
N ASN A 130 9.66 -4.73 -5.33
CA ASN A 130 11.05 -4.41 -5.07
C ASN A 130 11.14 -3.16 -4.17
N GLN A 131 12.31 -2.92 -3.56
CA GLN A 131 12.60 -1.72 -2.76
C GLN A 131 11.50 -1.36 -1.74
N ILE A 132 11.16 -2.33 -0.89
CA ILE A 132 10.19 -2.11 0.19
C ILE A 132 10.92 -1.44 1.35
N GLU A 133 10.48 -0.24 1.71
CA GLU A 133 11.10 0.60 2.75
C GLU A 133 10.02 1.13 3.69
N ILE A 134 10.27 1.05 5.01
CA ILE A 134 9.38 1.51 6.08
C ILE A 134 10.22 2.27 7.11
#